data_AF-A0A382V3N8-F1
#
_entry.id   AF-A0A382V3N8-F1
#
_cell.length_a   1.000
_cell.length_b   1.000
_cell.length_c   1.000
_cell.angle_alpha   90.00
_cell.angle_beta   90.00
_cell.angle_gamma   90.00
#
_symmetry.space_group_name_H-M   'P 1'
#
loop_
_entity.id
_entity.type
_entity.pdbx_description
1 polymer ?
#
loop_
_entity_poly.entity_id
_entity_poly.type
_entity_poly.pdbx_seq_one_letter_code
_entity_poly.pdbx_strand_id
1 'polypeptide(L)'
;MKNIQFNKFYKQSNIISLILIVASLILLVFKGLNYGVDFKGGTLIEIKVEQSSSKISSIRDSFNQMNLGDVSVKNFGNKTDYIVKFEKQSSNDSKFIDNIKTKLSSSIGNVDFRRVENVGPKVSAELLKSGIIAIGLSLAAMLLYIWIRFEWQFSLGAI
;
A
#
# COMPACT_ATOMS: atom_id res chain seq x y z
N MET A 1 -32.00 -20.13 -29.07
CA MET A 1 -31.01 -19.10 -28.65
C MET A 1 -31.62 -18.28 -27.52
N LYS A 2 -30.94 -18.12 -26.38
CA LYS A 2 -31.49 -17.43 -25.20
C LYS A 2 -31.33 -15.92 -25.39
N ASN A 3 -32.43 -15.16 -25.34
CA ASN A 3 -32.40 -13.71 -25.50
C ASN A 3 -32.14 -13.03 -24.14
N ILE A 4 -30.95 -12.44 -23.95
CA ILE A 4 -30.54 -11.76 -22.71
C ILE A 4 -30.62 -10.25 -22.94
N GLN A 5 -31.50 -9.57 -22.23
CA GLN A 5 -31.69 -8.12 -22.35
C GLN A 5 -30.65 -7.33 -21.51
N PHE A 6 -29.41 -7.29 -21.97
CA PHE A 6 -28.29 -6.63 -21.28
C PHE A 6 -28.52 -5.11 -21.04
N ASN A 7 -29.20 -4.44 -21.96
CA ASN A 7 -29.37 -2.98 -21.95
C ASN A 7 -30.57 -2.48 -21.11
N LYS A 8 -31.34 -3.38 -20.49
CA LYS A 8 -32.61 -3.01 -19.81
C LYS A 8 -32.42 -1.99 -18.69
N PHE A 9 -31.32 -2.07 -17.95
CA PHE A 9 -31.04 -1.24 -16.77
C PHE A 9 -29.96 -0.18 -16.99
N TYR A 10 -29.51 0.02 -18.24
CA TYR A 10 -28.34 0.85 -18.56
C TYR A 10 -28.38 2.26 -17.94
N LYS A 11 -29.52 2.95 -18.02
CA LYS A 11 -29.66 4.31 -17.46
C LYS A 11 -29.53 4.31 -15.93
N GLN A 12 -30.17 3.36 -15.25
CA GLN A 12 -30.14 3.27 -13.79
C GLN A 12 -28.75 2.88 -13.29
N SER A 13 -28.12 1.88 -13.91
CA SER A 13 -26.77 1.44 -13.56
C SER A 13 -25.72 2.54 -13.77
N ASN A 14 -25.83 3.33 -14.85
CA ASN A 14 -24.90 4.44 -15.08
C ASN A 14 -25.05 5.58 -14.06
N ILE A 15 -26.27 5.92 -13.66
CA ILE A 15 -26.50 6.94 -12.62
C ILE A 15 -25.90 6.48 -11.29
N ILE A 16 -26.15 5.22 -10.91
CA ILE A 16 -25.59 4.65 -9.67
C ILE A 16 -24.07 4.61 -9.74
N SER A 17 -23.49 4.17 -10.86
CA SER A 17 -22.04 4.15 -11.07
C SER A 17 -21.43 5.54 -10.95
N LEU A 18 -22.05 6.55 -11.58
CA LEU A 18 -21.59 7.94 -11.51
C LEU A 18 -21.62 8.48 -10.07
N ILE A 19 -22.69 8.20 -9.31
CA ILE A 19 -22.78 8.57 -7.90
C ILE A 19 -21.67 7.92 -7.08
N LEU A 20 -21.40 6.63 -7.30
CA LEU A 20 -20.33 5.91 -6.59
C LEU A 20 -18.94 6.44 -6.93
N ILE A 21 -18.68 6.79 -8.19
CA ILE A 21 -17.42 7.40 -8.63
C ILE A 21 -17.23 8.76 -7.94
N VAL A 22 -18.23 9.63 -7.96
CA VAL A 22 -18.16 10.95 -7.32
C VAL A 22 -17.98 10.82 -5.81
N ALA A 23 -18.72 9.92 -5.16
CA ALA A 23 -18.57 9.65 -3.73
C ALA A 23 -17.16 9.13 -3.39
N SER A 24 -16.59 8.26 -4.24
CA SER A 24 -15.22 7.76 -4.09
C SER A 24 -14.18 8.88 -4.20
N LEU A 25 -14.33 9.77 -5.18
CA LEU A 25 -13.46 10.93 -5.35
C LEU A 25 -13.52 11.89 -4.15
N ILE A 26 -14.73 12.17 -3.65
CA ILE A 26 -14.95 12.97 -2.44
C ILE A 26 -14.23 12.31 -1.25
N LEU A 27 -14.44 11.02 -1.02
CA LEU A 27 -13.76 10.30 0.06
C LEU A 27 -12.23 10.37 -0.07
N LEU A 28 -11.70 10.25 -1.28
CA LEU A 28 -10.27 10.36 -1.57
C LEU A 28 -9.69 11.74 -1.19
N VAL A 29 -10.39 12.82 -1.53
CA VAL A 29 -9.93 14.19 -1.26
C VAL A 29 -10.03 14.54 0.22
N PHE A 30 -11.12 14.17 0.90
CA PHE A 30 -11.35 14.55 2.30
C PHE A 30 -10.67 13.61 3.31
N LYS A 31 -10.62 12.30 3.04
CA LYS A 31 -9.94 11.33 3.93
C LYS A 31 -8.44 11.24 3.63
N GLY A 32 -8.04 11.57 2.41
CA GLY A 32 -6.67 11.41 1.93
C GLY A 32 -6.32 9.96 1.57
N LEU A 33 -5.10 9.77 1.07
CA LEU A 33 -4.52 8.45 0.79
C LEU A 33 -3.69 7.96 1.98
N ASN A 34 -3.82 6.67 2.28
CA ASN A 34 -2.92 5.99 3.21
C ASN A 34 -1.62 5.63 2.49
N TYR A 35 -0.66 6.55 2.48
CA TYR A 35 0.65 6.33 1.88
C TYR A 35 1.48 5.34 2.70
N GLY A 36 1.91 4.25 2.07
CA GLY A 36 2.89 3.35 2.68
C GLY A 36 4.28 3.98 2.78
N VAL A 37 5.19 3.33 3.52
CA VAL A 37 6.59 3.77 3.69
C VAL A 37 7.34 4.00 2.39
N ASP A 38 6.93 3.32 1.31
CA ASP A 38 7.55 3.49 -0.01
C ASP A 38 7.31 4.90 -0.58
N PHE A 39 6.21 5.56 -0.17
CA PHE A 39 5.79 6.90 -0.61
C PHE A 39 5.90 7.99 0.47
N LYS A 40 5.82 7.63 1.75
CA LYS A 40 5.95 8.57 2.89
C LYS A 40 7.38 8.63 3.46
N GLY A 41 8.20 7.62 3.18
CA GLY A 41 9.45 7.37 3.91
C GLY A 41 9.17 6.59 5.20
N GLY A 42 10.22 5.97 5.75
CA GLY A 42 10.11 5.21 6.99
C GLY A 42 11.21 4.17 7.18
N THR A 43 10.94 3.15 7.97
CA THR A 43 11.86 2.05 8.25
C THR A 43 11.20 0.72 7.90
N LEU A 44 11.98 -0.14 7.25
CA LEU A 44 11.64 -1.52 6.92
C LEU A 44 12.54 -2.43 7.76
N ILE A 45 11.93 -3.36 8.48
CA ILE A 45 12.64 -4.35 9.28
C ILE A 45 12.22 -5.75 8.84
N GLU A 46 13.22 -6.59 8.59
CA GLU A 46 13.04 -8.02 8.40
C GLU A 46 13.33 -8.74 9.71
N ILE A 47 12.29 -9.40 10.24
CA ILE A 47 12.39 -10.17 11.47
C ILE A 47 12.13 -11.65 11.19
N LYS A 48 12.87 -12.52 11.87
CA LYS A 48 12.57 -13.94 11.98
C LYS A 48 12.10 -14.23 13.40
N VAL A 49 10.95 -14.87 13.52
CA VAL A 49 10.41 -15.33 14.81
C VAL A 49 10.65 -16.83 14.93
N GLU A 50 11.38 -17.26 15.95
CA GLU A 50 11.72 -18.69 16.13
C GLU A 50 10.49 -19.56 16.45
N GLN A 51 9.46 -18.97 17.08
CA GLN A 51 8.28 -19.70 17.52
C GLN A 51 7.14 -19.55 16.51
N SER A 52 6.87 -20.63 15.77
CA SER A 52 5.86 -20.76 14.71
C SER A 52 4.40 -20.49 15.12
N SER A 53 4.12 -20.24 16.41
CA SER A 53 2.76 -20.00 16.93
C SER A 53 2.37 -18.53 17.06
N SER A 54 3.31 -17.60 16.85
CA SER A 54 3.02 -16.16 16.91
C SER A 54 2.16 -15.76 15.72
N LYS A 55 0.87 -15.50 15.97
CA LYS A 55 -0.04 -14.96 14.95
C LYS A 55 0.51 -13.60 14.50
N ILE A 56 0.46 -13.34 13.19
CA ILE A 56 0.84 -12.05 12.60
C ILE A 56 0.14 -10.85 13.29
N SER A 57 -1.05 -11.07 13.86
CA SER A 57 -1.76 -10.09 14.67
C SER A 57 -0.97 -9.68 15.91
N SER A 58 -0.46 -10.64 16.69
CA SER A 58 0.33 -10.36 17.91
C SER A 58 1.61 -9.58 17.61
N ILE A 59 2.25 -9.87 16.48
CA ILE A 59 3.40 -9.10 15.99
C ILE A 59 2.97 -7.67 15.68
N ARG A 60 1.92 -7.49 14.86
CA ARG A 60 1.40 -6.17 14.51
C ARG A 60 1.00 -5.36 15.74
N ASP A 61 0.32 -5.97 16.70
CA ASP A 61 -0.15 -5.33 17.92
C ASP A 61 1.02 -4.86 18.79
N SER A 62 2.09 -5.66 18.87
CA SER A 62 3.32 -5.30 19.60
C SER A 62 3.98 -4.06 19.02
N PHE A 63 4.05 -3.94 17.68
CA PHE A 63 4.59 -2.75 17.02
C PHE A 63 3.64 -1.53 17.12
N ASN A 64 2.33 -1.74 17.05
CA ASN A 64 1.34 -0.66 17.18
C ASN A 64 1.40 0.03 18.55
N GLN A 65 1.77 -0.69 19.61
CA GLN A 65 1.98 -0.13 20.96
C GLN A 65 3.21 0.78 21.07
N MET A 66 4.10 0.80 20.07
CA MET A 66 5.37 1.53 20.13
C MET A 66 5.31 2.95 19.54
N ASN A 67 4.12 3.44 19.16
CA ASN A 67 3.90 4.77 18.57
C ASN A 67 4.84 5.07 17.39
N LEU A 68 4.89 4.13 16.43
CA LEU A 68 5.79 4.15 15.27
C LEU A 68 5.15 4.76 14.01
N GLY A 69 3.92 5.26 14.11
CA GLY A 69 3.08 5.66 12.98
C GLY A 69 2.26 4.49 12.44
N ASP A 70 1.92 4.54 11.15
CA ASP A 70 1.26 3.41 10.47
C ASP A 70 2.21 2.21 10.38
N VAL A 71 1.76 1.04 10.85
CA VAL A 71 2.56 -0.20 10.89
C VAL A 71 1.90 -1.26 10.00
N SER A 72 2.65 -1.71 9.00
CA SER A 72 2.29 -2.84 8.17
C SER A 72 3.20 -4.03 8.44
N VAL A 73 2.63 -5.13 8.91
CA VAL A 73 3.32 -6.43 9.03
C VAL A 73 2.83 -7.37 7.92
N LYS A 74 3.77 -7.95 7.17
CA LYS A 74 3.53 -8.94 6.12
C LYS A 74 4.46 -10.14 6.31
N ASN A 75 3.98 -11.33 5.97
CA ASN A 75 4.84 -12.52 5.92
C ASN A 75 5.72 -12.45 4.65
N PHE A 76 6.97 -12.90 4.75
CA PHE A 76 7.94 -12.83 3.66
C PHE A 76 8.78 -14.09 3.58
N GLY A 77 8.68 -14.85 2.48
CA GLY A 77 9.41 -16.10 2.33
C GLY A 77 8.80 -17.23 3.16
N ASN A 78 9.39 -17.52 4.32
CA ASN A 78 8.98 -18.63 5.19
C ASN A 78 7.91 -18.23 6.21
N LYS A 79 7.20 -19.22 6.78
CA LYS A 79 6.16 -18.99 7.81
C LYS A 79 6.64 -18.24 9.06
N THR A 80 7.94 -18.19 9.31
CA THR A 80 8.59 -17.52 10.45
C THR A 80 9.14 -16.14 10.13
N ASP A 81 9.15 -15.75 8.87
CA ASP A 81 9.88 -14.59 8.38
C ASP A 81 8.86 -13.48 8.05
N TYR A 82 9.07 -12.29 8.60
CA TYR A 82 8.13 -11.17 8.49
C TYR A 82 8.86 -9.89 8.09
N ILE A 83 8.21 -9.12 7.23
CA ILE A 83 8.58 -7.74 6.91
C ILE A 83 7.64 -6.82 7.68
N VAL A 84 8.25 -5.90 8.45
CA VAL A 84 7.55 -4.85 9.18
C VAL A 84 7.96 -3.51 8.57
N LYS A 85 6.96 -2.73 8.15
CA LYS A 85 7.14 -1.38 7.58
C LYS A 85 6.45 -0.40 8.51
N PHE A 86 7.15 0.67 8.92
CA PHE A 86 6.56 1.76 9.71
C PHE A 86 7.14 3.13 9.37
N GLU A 87 6.40 4.19 9.67
CA GLU A 87 6.70 5.55 9.20
C GLU A 87 7.89 6.21 9.92
N LYS A 88 8.11 5.90 11.20
CA LYS A 88 9.17 6.54 11.99
C LYS A 88 10.57 6.14 11.50
N GLN A 89 11.35 7.12 11.07
CA GLN A 89 12.70 6.88 10.55
C GLN A 89 13.72 6.75 11.69
N SER A 90 14.54 5.70 11.66
CA SER A 90 15.58 5.41 12.66
C SER A 90 16.86 6.26 12.50
N SER A 91 16.79 7.40 11.79
CA SER A 91 17.92 7.92 11.01
C SER A 91 19.20 8.34 11.75
N ASN A 92 19.30 8.23 13.08
CA ASN A 92 20.56 8.41 13.83
C ASN A 92 20.62 7.76 15.22
N ASP A 93 19.63 6.95 15.63
CA ASP A 93 19.62 6.33 16.96
C ASP A 93 19.76 4.81 16.85
N SER A 94 20.98 4.28 17.01
CA SER A 94 21.17 2.83 17.22
C SER A 94 20.33 2.33 18.40
N LYS A 95 20.20 3.18 19.42
CA LYS A 95 19.34 2.99 20.59
C LYS A 95 17.86 2.78 20.22
N PHE A 96 17.38 3.31 19.09
CA PHE A 96 15.98 3.16 18.69
C PHE A 96 15.66 1.74 18.25
N ILE A 97 16.53 1.15 17.41
CA ILE A 97 16.40 -0.25 16.99
C ILE A 97 16.61 -1.20 18.17
N ASP A 98 17.58 -0.91 19.04
CA ASP A 98 17.82 -1.70 20.24
C ASP A 98 16.60 -1.69 21.18
N ASN A 99 15.97 -0.51 21.38
CA ASN A 99 14.74 -0.41 22.15
C ASN A 99 13.57 -1.20 21.54
N ILE A 100 13.42 -1.17 20.21
CA ILE A 100 12.41 -1.96 19.50
C ILE A 100 12.69 -3.45 19.71
N LYS A 101 13.95 -3.88 19.56
CA LYS A 101 14.37 -5.27 19.78
C LYS A 101 14.05 -5.73 21.21
N THR A 102 14.43 -4.96 22.24
CA THR A 102 14.13 -5.31 23.63
C THR A 102 12.63 -5.42 23.88
N LYS A 103 11.81 -4.47 23.40
CA LYS A 103 10.36 -4.50 23.59
C LYS A 103 9.68 -5.68 22.88
N LEU A 104 10.14 -6.01 21.68
CA LEU A 104 9.65 -7.19 20.95
C LEU A 104 10.06 -8.48 21.63
N SER A 105 11.30 -8.56 22.12
CA SER A 105 11.78 -9.73 22.84
C SER A 105 10.98 -10.00 24.11
N SER A 106 10.55 -8.94 24.83
CA SER A 106 9.67 -9.06 26.00
C SER A 106 8.24 -9.49 25.65
N SER A 107 7.74 -9.19 24.45
CA SER A 107 6.33 -9.40 24.09
C SER A 107 6.09 -10.70 23.32
N ILE A 108 7.04 -11.11 22.48
CA ILE A 108 6.85 -12.21 21.50
C ILE A 108 7.95 -13.29 21.60
N GLY A 109 8.91 -13.14 22.50
CA GLY A 109 10.03 -14.08 22.66
C GLY A 109 11.22 -13.76 21.75
N ASN A 110 12.08 -14.74 21.46
CA ASN A 110 13.31 -14.49 20.71
C ASN A 110 13.00 -14.09 19.24
N VAL A 111 13.41 -12.88 18.86
CA VAL A 111 13.22 -12.31 17.53
C VAL A 111 14.58 -11.94 16.97
N ASP A 112 14.91 -12.52 15.82
CA ASP A 112 16.14 -12.23 15.10
C ASP A 112 15.91 -11.14 14.06
N PHE A 113 16.70 -10.07 14.12
CA PHE A 113 16.60 -8.92 13.22
C PHE A 113 17.62 -9.13 12.11
N ARG A 114 17.13 -9.53 10.94
CA ARG A 114 18.00 -9.86 9.81
C ARG A 114 18.43 -8.65 9.02
N ARG A 115 17.52 -7.70 8.84
CA ARG A 115 17.77 -6.51 8.02
C ARG A 115 16.98 -5.33 8.53
N VAL A 116 17.62 -4.17 8.57
CA VAL A 116 16.98 -2.88 8.87
C VAL A 116 17.35 -1.92 7.75
N GLU A 117 16.34 -1.43 7.04
CA GLU A 117 16.49 -0.49 5.94
C GLU A 117 15.72 0.78 6.26
N ASN A 118 16.36 1.94 6.08
CA ASN A 118 15.70 3.22 6.19
C ASN A 118 15.38 3.74 4.79
N VAL A 119 14.09 3.95 4.53
CA VAL A 119 13.61 4.57 3.29
C VAL A 119 13.56 6.07 3.53
N GLY A 120 14.47 6.79 2.87
CA GLY A 120 14.58 8.24 3.01
C GLY A 120 13.40 8.98 2.36
N PRO A 121 12.88 10.04 2.98
CA PRO A 121 11.73 10.79 2.46
C PRO A 121 11.99 11.38 1.07
N LYS A 122 13.25 11.68 0.74
CA LYS A 122 13.65 12.16 -0.59
C LYS A 122 13.41 11.11 -1.69
N VAL A 123 13.83 9.87 -1.44
CA VAL A 123 13.64 8.77 -2.40
C VAL A 123 12.16 8.44 -2.53
N SER A 124 11.42 8.43 -1.42
CA SER A 124 9.97 8.22 -1.44
C SER A 124 9.21 9.29 -2.22
N ALA A 125 9.58 10.56 -2.10
CA ALA A 125 9.00 11.64 -2.88
C ALA A 125 9.31 11.50 -4.38
N GLU A 126 10.52 11.07 -4.72
CA GLU A 126 10.91 10.81 -6.11
C GLU A 126 10.15 9.60 -6.71
N LEU A 127 9.97 8.53 -5.93
CA LEU A 127 9.13 7.38 -6.30
C LEU A 127 7.67 7.78 -6.51
N LEU A 128 7.10 8.61 -5.63
CA LEU A 128 5.73 9.12 -5.78
C LEU A 128 5.58 9.92 -7.07
N LYS A 129 6.50 10.86 -7.33
CA LYS A 129 6.50 11.68 -8.55
C LYS A 129 6.61 10.80 -9.80
N SER A 130 7.54 9.85 -9.79
CA SER A 130 7.77 8.93 -10.91
C SER A 130 6.57 8.02 -11.14
N GLY A 131 5.92 7.55 -10.08
CA GLY A 131 4.70 6.75 -10.16
C GLY A 131 3.54 7.51 -10.79
N ILE A 132 3.31 8.77 -10.39
CA ILE A 132 2.26 9.62 -10.99
C ILE A 132 2.53 9.85 -12.48
N ILE A 133 3.78 10.15 -12.85
CA ILE A 133 4.18 10.34 -14.25
C ILE A 133 3.97 9.05 -15.05
N ALA A 134 4.38 7.90 -14.53
CA ALA A 134 4.25 6.61 -15.20
C ALA A 134 2.78 6.23 -15.43
N ILE A 135 1.91 6.41 -14.44
CA ILE A 135 0.46 6.16 -14.57
C ILE A 135 -0.15 7.10 -15.61
N GLY A 136 0.18 8.40 -15.55
CA GLY A 136 -0.30 9.39 -16.52
C GLY A 136 0.11 9.06 -17.95
N LEU A 137 1.38 8.70 -18.17
CA LEU A 137 1.88 8.29 -19.49
C LEU A 137 1.25 6.98 -19.97
N SER A 138 1.04 6.01 -19.07
CA SER A 138 0.38 4.74 -19.42
C SER A 138 -1.07 4.95 -19.86
N LEU A 139 -1.83 5.78 -19.14
CA LEU A 139 -3.20 6.14 -19.50
C LEU A 139 -3.24 6.88 -20.85
N ALA A 140 -2.34 7.85 -21.06
CA ALA A 140 -2.24 8.57 -22.32
C ALA A 140 -1.90 7.64 -23.51
N ALA A 141 -0.96 6.71 -23.31
CA ALA A 141 -0.60 5.72 -24.33
C ALA A 141 -1.76 4.79 -24.67
N MET A 142 -2.53 4.34 -23.67
CA MET A 142 -3.74 3.52 -23.89
C MET A 142 -4.83 4.32 -24.64
N LEU A 143 -5.09 5.56 -24.24
CA LEU A 143 -6.03 6.46 -24.93
C LEU A 143 -5.65 6.62 -26.41
N LEU A 144 -4.38 6.91 -26.68
CA LEU A 144 -3.86 7.11 -28.04
C LEU A 144 -3.96 5.82 -28.86
N TYR A 145 -3.59 4.67 -28.28
CA TYR A 145 -3.70 3.38 -28.95
C TYR A 145 -5.15 3.07 -29.35
N ILE A 146 -6.09 3.20 -28.41
CA ILE A 146 -7.51 2.95 -28.68
C ILE A 146 -8.05 3.94 -29.71
N TRP A 147 -7.60 5.20 -29.68
CA TRP A 147 -8.01 6.21 -30.66
C TRP A 147 -7.50 5.94 -32.08
N ILE A 148 -6.29 5.39 -32.24
CA ILE A 148 -5.82 4.98 -33.58
C ILE A 148 -6.53 3.71 -34.04
N ARG A 149 -6.83 2.80 -33.12
CA ARG A 149 -7.39 1.48 -33.43
C ARG A 149 -8.91 1.51 -33.66
N PHE A 150 -9.63 2.42 -33.00
CA PHE A 150 -11.09 2.55 -32.98
C PHE A 150 -11.51 4.03 -33.11
N GLU A 151 -12.81 4.29 -33.24
CA GLU A 151 -13.32 5.66 -33.16
C GLU A 151 -13.00 6.31 -31.81
N TRP A 152 -12.76 7.62 -31.82
CA TRP A 152 -12.37 8.39 -30.64
C TRP A 152 -13.37 8.28 -29.46
N GLN A 153 -14.66 8.03 -29.74
CA GLN A 153 -15.68 7.84 -28.69
C GLN A 153 -15.41 6.60 -27.84
N PHE A 154 -14.83 5.54 -28.42
CA PHE A 154 -14.48 4.33 -27.69
C PHE A 154 -13.26 4.52 -26.79
N SER A 155 -12.36 5.45 -27.13
CA SER A 155 -11.20 5.77 -26.30
C SER A 155 -11.61 6.45 -24.99
N LEU A 156 -12.45 7.49 -25.07
CA LEU A 156 -13.00 8.19 -23.89
C LEU A 156 -13.96 7.33 -23.06
N GLY A 157 -14.67 6.39 -23.69
CA GLY A 157 -15.61 5.53 -22.98
C GLY A 157 -14.96 4.37 -22.22
N ALA A 158 -13.71 4.03 -22.52
CA ALA A 158 -13.03 2.86 -21.97
C ALA A 158 -12.12 3.17 -20.77
N ILE A 159 -11.67 4.42 -20.64
CA ILE A 159 -10.66 4.89 -19.68
C ILE A 159 -11.26 5.99 -18.82
#